data_AF-A0AAX4IGS7-F1
#
_entry.id   AF-A0AAX4IGS7-F1
#
_cell.length_a   1.000
_cell.length_b   1.000
_cell.length_c   1.000
_cell.angle_alpha   90.00
_cell.angle_beta   90.00
_cell.angle_gamma   90.00
#
_symmetry.space_group_name_H-M   'P 1'
#
loop_
_entity.id
_entity.type
_entity.pdbx_description
1 polymer ?
#
loop_
_entity_poly.entity_id
_entity_poly.type
_entity_poly.pdbx_seq_one_letter_code
_entity_poly.pdbx_strand_id
1 'polypeptide(L)'
;MTHGNGDHAAAAANGYPAKPHSSEPSPPSFHDVCDELRQRVDAFLAEDQKTEVLRNVQAQLSVSMAVVEEALARYSLEQISISYNGGKDCLVLLIMLLACLARRYPSPSKSSRTNDSNGTTSFPDKFQAVYIVSKHPFAEVDDFVEATSSQYYLDVKRYLMSMKEGLGAYLEDRPNVKAIFVGTRRTDPHGEKLTHFDPTDSGWPDFMRVHPVIDWHYAEIWAFIRHLDIPYCPLYDQGYTSLGGTQDTHPNPQLKKEGESGASFRPAYELTEDDEERLGRDR
;
A
#
# COMPACT_ATOMS: atom_id res chain seq x y z
N MET A 1 -70.31 -33.73 -20.51
CA MET A 1 -70.43 -32.92 -21.73
C MET A 1 -69.18 -32.03 -21.78
N THR A 2 -68.14 -32.35 -22.57
CA THR A 2 -68.03 -32.24 -24.05
C THR A 2 -68.17 -30.77 -24.48
N HIS A 3 -67.34 -30.11 -25.29
CA HIS A 3 -66.25 -30.38 -26.25
C HIS A 3 -65.47 -29.04 -26.32
N GLY A 4 -64.20 -28.90 -26.73
CA GLY A 4 -63.55 -29.39 -27.94
C GLY A 4 -63.18 -28.19 -28.83
N ASN A 5 -61.89 -28.11 -29.17
CA ASN A 5 -61.20 -27.47 -30.30
C ASN A 5 -61.58 -26.09 -30.83
N GLY A 6 -60.51 -25.28 -31.00
CA GLY A 6 -60.42 -24.20 -31.98
C GLY A 6 -58.95 -23.83 -32.20
N ASP A 7 -58.28 -24.56 -33.09
CA ASP A 7 -57.00 -24.17 -33.70
C ASP A 7 -57.17 -22.87 -34.50
N HIS A 8 -56.24 -21.91 -34.37
CA HIS A 8 -55.83 -21.06 -35.48
C HIS A 8 -54.43 -20.45 -35.28
N ALA A 9 -53.52 -20.91 -36.15
CA ALA A 9 -52.52 -20.15 -36.90
C ALA A 9 -51.41 -19.37 -36.16
N ALA A 10 -50.24 -20.03 -36.12
CA ALA A 10 -48.91 -19.54 -36.48
C ALA A 10 -48.66 -18.02 -36.59
N ALA A 11 -47.85 -17.51 -35.67
CA ALA A 11 -46.95 -16.38 -35.90
C ALA A 11 -45.52 -16.83 -35.57
N ALA A 12 -44.68 -16.95 -36.59
CA ALA A 12 -43.27 -17.30 -36.46
C ALA A 12 -42.51 -16.15 -35.77
N ALA A 13 -42.15 -16.33 -34.51
CA ALA A 13 -41.18 -15.48 -33.82
C ALA A 13 -39.76 -15.97 -34.19
N ASN A 14 -39.02 -15.14 -34.91
CA ASN A 14 -37.59 -15.32 -35.18
C ASN A 14 -36.81 -15.33 -33.86
N GLY A 15 -36.64 -16.51 -33.27
CA GLY A 15 -35.73 -16.75 -32.16
C GLY A 15 -34.30 -16.90 -32.69
N TYR A 16 -33.57 -15.79 -32.79
CA TYR A 16 -32.10 -15.87 -32.77
C TYR A 16 -31.70 -16.36 -31.37
N PRO A 17 -30.86 -17.40 -31.23
CA PRO A 17 -30.34 -17.77 -29.92
C PRO A 17 -29.52 -16.59 -29.40
N ALA A 18 -29.90 -16.09 -28.22
CA ALA A 18 -29.11 -15.10 -27.49
C ALA A 18 -27.69 -15.67 -27.34
N LYS A 19 -26.70 -14.92 -27.83
CA LYS A 19 -25.29 -15.24 -27.59
C LYS A 19 -25.09 -15.36 -26.08
N PRO A 20 -24.36 -16.37 -25.59
CA PRO A 20 -24.05 -16.44 -24.17
C PRO A 20 -23.33 -15.15 -23.79
N HIS A 21 -23.87 -14.46 -22.80
CA HIS A 21 -23.18 -13.34 -22.15
C HIS A 21 -21.82 -13.87 -21.70
N SER A 22 -20.75 -13.38 -22.33
CA SER A 22 -19.40 -13.54 -21.82
C SER A 22 -19.40 -12.88 -20.44
N SER A 23 -19.42 -13.69 -19.38
CA SER A 23 -19.25 -13.21 -18.01
C SER A 23 -17.92 -12.46 -17.96
N GLU A 24 -17.96 -11.17 -17.66
CA GLU A 24 -16.75 -10.42 -17.33
C GLU A 24 -16.00 -11.17 -16.23
N PRO A 25 -14.66 -11.26 -16.30
CA PRO A 25 -13.89 -11.90 -15.25
C PRO A 25 -14.18 -11.22 -13.91
N SER A 26 -14.44 -12.02 -12.88
CA SER A 26 -14.60 -11.52 -11.51
C SER A 26 -13.35 -10.72 -11.10
N PRO A 27 -13.49 -9.62 -10.32
CA PRO A 27 -12.35 -8.87 -9.84
C PRO A 27 -11.39 -9.77 -9.03
N PRO A 28 -10.07 -9.51 -9.09
CA PRO A 28 -9.08 -10.30 -8.38
C PRO A 28 -9.32 -10.21 -6.87
N SER A 29 -9.17 -11.31 -6.14
CA SER A 29 -9.28 -11.29 -4.67
C SER A 29 -8.08 -10.59 -4.02
N PHE A 30 -8.17 -10.27 -2.72
CA PHE A 30 -7.03 -9.72 -1.99
C PHE A 30 -5.80 -10.63 -2.04
N HIS A 31 -6.01 -11.96 -1.97
CA HIS A 31 -4.92 -12.93 -2.10
C HIS A 31 -4.27 -12.88 -3.48
N ASP A 32 -5.07 -12.79 -4.55
CA ASP A 32 -4.56 -12.69 -5.92
C ASP A 32 -3.70 -11.43 -6.10
N VAL A 33 -4.12 -10.29 -5.54
CA VAL A 33 -3.34 -9.04 -5.56
C VAL A 33 -2.02 -9.21 -4.80
N CYS A 34 -2.04 -9.83 -3.61
CA CYS A 34 -0.81 -10.11 -2.87
C CYS A 34 0.14 -11.03 -3.65
N ASP A 35 -0.39 -12.04 -4.31
CA ASP A 35 0.42 -12.99 -5.09
C ASP A 35 1.03 -12.34 -6.34
N GLU A 36 0.29 -11.46 -7.03
CA GLU A 36 0.84 -10.67 -8.14
C GLU A 36 2.01 -9.79 -7.67
N LEU A 37 1.83 -9.07 -6.56
CA LEU A 37 2.89 -8.24 -5.97
C LEU A 37 4.09 -9.09 -5.55
N ARG A 38 3.86 -10.26 -4.95
CA ARG A 38 4.92 -11.22 -4.62
C ARG A 38 5.69 -11.64 -5.85
N GLN A 39 5.02 -11.98 -6.95
CA GLN A 39 5.68 -12.37 -8.20
C GLN A 39 6.54 -11.24 -8.78
N ARG A 40 6.07 -9.99 -8.75
CA ARG A 40 6.82 -8.82 -9.21
C ARG A 40 8.06 -8.56 -8.34
N VAL A 41 7.90 -8.64 -7.03
CA VAL A 41 8.99 -8.48 -6.05
C VAL A 41 10.03 -9.59 -6.18
N ASP A 42 9.59 -10.85 -6.29
CA ASP A 42 10.47 -12.01 -6.47
C ASP A 42 11.23 -11.93 -7.81
N ALA A 43 10.57 -11.49 -8.88
CA ALA A 43 11.20 -11.27 -10.18
C ALA A 43 12.29 -10.21 -10.09
N PHE A 44 12.00 -9.06 -9.47
CA PHE A 44 12.98 -7.99 -9.27
C PHE A 44 14.18 -8.45 -8.42
N LEU A 45 13.97 -9.25 -7.38
CA LEU A 45 15.06 -9.81 -6.58
C LEU A 45 15.93 -10.81 -7.37
N ALA A 46 15.36 -11.51 -8.34
CA ALA A 46 16.07 -12.48 -9.18
C ALA A 46 16.80 -11.85 -10.38
N GLU A 47 16.50 -10.58 -10.71
CA GLU A 47 17.13 -9.86 -11.81
C GLU A 47 18.60 -9.51 -11.51
N ASP A 48 19.46 -9.63 -12.53
CA ASP A 48 20.84 -9.14 -12.47
C ASP A 48 20.88 -7.62 -12.74
N GLN A 49 21.01 -6.83 -11.68
CA GLN A 49 20.87 -5.38 -11.74
C GLN A 49 22.15 -4.68 -12.19
N LYS A 50 21.99 -3.79 -13.17
CA LYS A 50 23.09 -3.08 -13.83
C LYS A 50 23.54 -1.83 -13.11
N THR A 51 22.66 -1.21 -12.31
CA THR A 51 22.97 0.03 -11.60
C THR A 51 23.25 -0.25 -10.13
N GLU A 52 24.10 0.57 -9.52
CA GLU A 52 24.40 0.48 -8.09
C GLU A 52 23.15 0.68 -7.23
N VAL A 53 22.33 1.68 -7.56
CA VAL A 53 21.09 1.97 -6.84
C VAL A 53 20.15 0.76 -6.81
N LEU A 54 19.93 0.07 -7.95
CA LEU A 54 19.04 -1.09 -7.97
C LEU A 54 19.61 -2.29 -7.19
N ARG A 55 20.94 -2.47 -7.16
CA ARG A 55 21.57 -3.48 -6.31
C ARG A 55 21.40 -3.15 -4.82
N ASN A 56 21.50 -1.87 -4.45
CA ASN A 56 21.23 -1.43 -3.09
C ASN A 56 19.75 -1.65 -2.72
N VAL A 57 18.82 -1.33 -3.63
CA VAL A 57 17.39 -1.61 -3.45
C VAL A 57 17.14 -3.10 -3.23
N GLN A 58 17.78 -4.00 -4.00
CA GLN A 58 17.66 -5.46 -3.76
C GLN A 58 18.18 -5.88 -2.38
N ALA A 59 19.30 -5.31 -1.94
CA ALA A 59 19.84 -5.57 -0.61
C ALA A 59 18.88 -5.09 0.49
N GLN A 60 18.37 -3.85 0.37
CA GLN A 60 17.44 -3.27 1.33
C GLN A 60 16.08 -3.98 1.35
N LEU A 61 15.59 -4.39 0.19
CA LEU A 61 14.40 -5.21 0.05
C LEU A 61 14.55 -6.54 0.80
N SER A 62 15.70 -7.21 0.67
CA SER A 62 15.98 -8.46 1.38
C SER A 62 15.94 -8.28 2.90
N VAL A 63 16.55 -7.21 3.42
CA VAL A 63 16.51 -6.85 4.86
C VAL A 63 15.08 -6.54 5.31
N SER A 64 14.37 -5.70 4.55
CA SER A 64 13.00 -5.28 4.86
C SER A 64 12.03 -6.45 4.90
N MET A 65 12.13 -7.36 3.94
CA MET A 65 11.31 -8.57 3.92
C MET A 65 11.59 -9.46 5.13
N ALA A 66 12.84 -9.59 5.58
CA ALA A 66 13.15 -10.34 6.80
C ALA A 66 12.48 -9.72 8.04
N VAL A 67 12.46 -8.38 8.15
CA VAL A 67 11.76 -7.66 9.23
C VAL A 67 10.24 -7.88 9.17
N VAL A 68 9.66 -7.83 7.97
CA VAL A 68 8.22 -8.10 7.78
C VAL A 68 7.90 -9.55 8.18
N GLU A 69 8.66 -10.53 7.71
CA GLU A 69 8.46 -11.95 8.05
C GLU A 69 8.62 -12.19 9.55
N GLU A 70 9.57 -11.52 10.20
CA GLU A 70 9.72 -11.58 11.65
C GLU A 70 8.49 -11.01 12.39
N ALA A 71 7.94 -9.88 11.94
CA ALA A 71 6.71 -9.34 12.50
C ALA A 71 5.52 -10.30 12.31
N LEU A 72 5.38 -10.90 11.12
CA LEU A 72 4.35 -11.90 10.81
C LEU A 72 4.52 -13.22 11.59
N ALA A 73 5.73 -13.51 12.08
CA ALA A 73 5.99 -14.63 12.98
C ALA A 73 5.62 -14.29 14.45
N ARG A 74 5.73 -13.03 14.86
CA ARG A 74 5.46 -12.55 16.22
C ARG A 74 3.99 -12.25 16.49
N TYR A 75 3.23 -11.86 15.48
CA TYR A 75 1.84 -11.38 15.61
C TYR A 75 0.92 -12.04 14.56
N SER A 76 -0.33 -12.32 14.94
CA SER A 76 -1.34 -12.78 13.98
C SER A 76 -1.82 -11.64 13.07
N LEU A 77 -2.50 -11.95 11.97
CA LEU A 77 -2.97 -10.93 11.02
C LEU A 77 -3.96 -9.94 11.65
N GLU A 78 -4.73 -10.36 12.64
CA GLU A 78 -5.65 -9.50 13.39
C GLU A 78 -4.91 -8.56 14.36
N GLN A 79 -3.67 -8.90 14.73
CA GLN A 79 -2.82 -8.13 15.64
C GLN A 79 -1.90 -7.14 14.92
N ILE A 80 -1.87 -7.17 13.59
CA ILE A 80 -1.01 -6.32 12.77
C ILE A 80 -1.88 -5.31 12.01
N SER A 81 -1.34 -4.10 11.89
CA SER A 81 -1.86 -3.05 11.02
C SER A 81 -0.72 -2.34 10.27
N ILE A 82 -1.05 -1.55 9.26
CA ILE A 82 -0.12 -0.59 8.63
C ILE A 82 -0.60 0.85 8.86
N SER A 83 0.33 1.77 9.10
CA SER A 83 0.08 3.21 9.01
C SER A 83 0.28 3.65 7.56
N TYR A 84 -0.81 3.99 6.87
CA TYR A 84 -0.82 4.26 5.42
C TYR A 84 -1.39 5.64 5.14
N ASN A 85 -0.57 6.56 4.63
CA ASN A 85 -0.94 7.93 4.31
C ASN A 85 -0.86 8.27 2.81
N GLY A 86 -0.65 7.26 1.96
CA GLY A 86 -0.50 7.45 0.50
C GLY A 86 0.84 8.05 0.06
N GLY A 87 1.76 8.31 0.99
CA GLY A 87 3.12 8.74 0.67
C GLY A 87 3.97 7.62 0.09
N LYS A 88 5.04 8.00 -0.60
CA LYS A 88 5.99 7.08 -1.24
C LYS A 88 6.56 6.02 -0.29
N ASP A 89 6.88 6.38 0.95
CA ASP A 89 7.58 5.52 1.89
C ASP A 89 6.67 4.40 2.42
N CYS A 90 5.45 4.74 2.85
CA CYS A 90 4.47 3.74 3.27
C CYS A 90 3.95 2.91 2.10
N LEU A 91 4.01 3.43 0.87
CA LEU A 91 3.66 2.68 -0.33
C LEU A 91 4.67 1.57 -0.61
N VAL A 92 5.98 1.85 -0.57
CA VAL A 92 7.02 0.81 -0.68
C VAL A 92 6.84 -0.26 0.40
N LEU A 93 6.64 0.17 1.64
CA LEU A 93 6.35 -0.72 2.77
C LEU A 93 5.11 -1.59 2.53
N LEU A 94 4.01 -1.01 2.04
CA LEU A 94 2.79 -1.74 1.72
C LEU A 94 3.05 -2.85 0.70
N ILE A 95 3.71 -2.53 -0.41
CA ILE A 95 3.99 -3.52 -1.46
C ILE A 95 4.81 -4.70 -0.93
N MET A 96 5.85 -4.42 -0.14
CA MET A 96 6.67 -5.47 0.49
C MET A 96 5.87 -6.31 1.49
N LEU A 97 5.01 -5.67 2.29
CA LEU A 97 4.16 -6.35 3.25
C LEU A 97 3.19 -7.32 2.56
N LEU A 98 2.51 -6.87 1.50
CA LEU A 98 1.59 -7.70 0.74
C LEU A 98 2.30 -8.87 0.04
N ALA A 99 3.49 -8.64 -0.50
CA ALA A 99 4.32 -9.71 -1.08
C ALA A 99 4.68 -10.79 -0.04
N CYS A 100 5.05 -10.39 1.19
CA CYS A 100 5.35 -11.33 2.27
C CYS A 100 4.09 -12.07 2.76
N LEU A 101 2.92 -11.41 2.80
CA LEU A 101 1.66 -12.06 3.14
C LEU A 101 1.34 -13.24 2.21
N ALA A 102 1.46 -13.05 0.89
CA ALA A 102 1.23 -14.14 -0.07
C ALA A 102 2.24 -15.29 0.10
N ARG A 103 3.50 -14.98 0.44
CA ARG A 103 4.53 -15.99 0.68
C ARG A 103 4.24 -16.81 1.93
N ARG A 104 3.81 -16.15 3.01
CA ARG A 104 3.54 -16.77 4.31
C ARG A 104 2.23 -17.56 4.34
N TYR A 105 1.24 -17.11 3.58
CA TYR A 105 -0.11 -17.68 3.49
C TYR A 105 -0.46 -18.00 2.03
N PRO A 106 0.11 -19.06 1.44
CA PRO A 106 -0.17 -19.43 0.05
C PRO A 106 -1.64 -19.84 -0.14
N SER A 107 -2.19 -19.57 -1.32
CA SER A 107 -3.57 -19.93 -1.66
C SER A 107 -3.77 -21.44 -1.52
N PRO A 108 -4.85 -21.92 -0.88
CA PRO A 108 -5.14 -23.35 -0.85
C PRO A 108 -5.26 -23.86 -2.29
N SER A 109 -4.38 -24.77 -2.70
CA SER A 109 -4.48 -25.35 -4.05
C SER A 109 -5.89 -25.89 -4.26
N LYS A 110 -6.50 -25.62 -5.43
CA LYS A 110 -7.82 -26.13 -5.80
C LYS A 110 -7.94 -27.66 -5.69
N SER A 111 -6.82 -28.38 -5.58
CA SER A 111 -6.71 -29.84 -5.43
C SER A 111 -6.74 -30.38 -3.99
N SER A 112 -6.67 -29.55 -2.94
CA SER A 112 -6.61 -30.03 -1.54
C SER A 112 -7.79 -29.52 -0.71
N ARG A 113 -9.03 -29.84 -1.13
CA ARG A 113 -10.19 -29.78 -0.24
C ARG A 113 -10.33 -31.12 0.49
N THR A 114 -9.38 -31.44 1.37
CA THR A 114 -9.63 -32.42 2.43
C THR A 114 -10.17 -31.68 3.64
N ASN A 115 -11.26 -32.18 4.20
CA ASN A 115 -11.95 -31.64 5.37
C ASN A 115 -11.09 -31.75 6.64
N ASP A 116 -10.01 -30.99 6.73
CA ASP A 116 -9.33 -30.78 8.00
C ASP A 116 -9.88 -29.51 8.63
N SER A 117 -10.96 -29.71 9.39
CA SER A 117 -11.47 -28.79 10.39
C SER A 117 -10.46 -28.67 11.53
N ASN A 118 -9.36 -27.96 11.29
CA ASN A 118 -8.38 -27.66 12.31
C ASN A 118 -7.94 -26.19 12.19
N GLY A 119 -8.83 -25.28 12.61
CA GLY A 119 -8.49 -23.94 13.09
C GLY A 119 -7.51 -23.07 12.29
N THR A 120 -7.39 -23.25 10.97
CA THR A 120 -6.53 -22.40 10.14
C THR A 120 -7.10 -20.99 10.12
N THR A 121 -6.38 -20.01 10.66
CA THR A 121 -6.68 -18.59 10.50
C THR A 121 -6.80 -18.30 9.02
N SER A 122 -8.02 -18.04 8.55
CA SER A 122 -8.30 -17.76 7.14
C SER A 122 -7.58 -16.48 6.74
N PHE A 123 -6.98 -16.46 5.55
CA PHE A 123 -6.48 -15.23 4.95
C PHE A 123 -7.62 -14.20 4.89
N PRO A 124 -7.43 -12.96 5.37
CA PRO A 124 -8.51 -11.99 5.47
C PRO A 124 -8.94 -11.49 4.08
N ASP A 125 -10.12 -10.88 3.97
CA ASP A 125 -10.58 -10.23 2.73
C ASP A 125 -9.96 -8.84 2.53
N LYS A 126 -9.50 -8.20 3.62
CA LYS A 126 -8.85 -6.88 3.63
C LYS A 126 -7.76 -6.81 4.69
N PHE A 127 -6.79 -5.95 4.47
CA PHE A 127 -5.72 -5.67 5.44
C PHE A 127 -6.00 -4.39 6.24
N GLN A 128 -5.79 -4.47 7.56
CA GLN A 128 -6.09 -3.37 8.47
C GLN A 128 -5.10 -2.21 8.29
N ALA A 129 -5.62 -1.00 8.16
CA ALA A 129 -4.80 0.19 8.00
C ALA A 129 -5.35 1.38 8.80
N VAL A 130 -4.44 2.24 9.25
CA VAL A 130 -4.75 3.51 9.91
C VAL A 130 -4.21 4.65 9.07
N TYR A 131 -5.01 5.70 8.91
CA TYR A 131 -4.60 6.96 8.29
C TYR A 131 -4.95 8.12 9.22
N ILE A 132 -3.92 8.74 9.79
CA ILE A 132 -4.08 10.02 10.51
C ILE A 132 -4.01 11.14 9.46
N VAL A 133 -5.16 11.78 9.24
CA VAL A 133 -5.33 12.78 8.17
C VAL A 133 -4.71 14.10 8.61
N SER A 134 -3.94 14.73 7.72
CA SER A 134 -3.44 16.09 7.95
C SER A 134 -4.59 17.06 8.20
N LYS A 135 -4.35 18.11 9.00
CA LYS A 135 -5.36 19.16 9.27
C LYS A 135 -5.81 19.88 7.99
N HIS A 136 -4.92 19.97 7.01
CA HIS A 136 -5.16 20.63 5.73
C HIS A 136 -4.70 19.68 4.61
N PRO A 137 -5.40 18.58 4.33
CA PRO A 137 -4.93 17.57 3.39
C PRO A 137 -4.93 18.11 1.96
N PHE A 138 -4.08 17.53 1.11
CA PHE A 138 -4.21 17.66 -0.34
C PHE A 138 -5.31 16.71 -0.82
N ALA A 139 -6.18 17.17 -1.72
CA ALA A 139 -7.23 16.31 -2.30
C ALA A 139 -6.60 15.14 -3.06
N GLU A 140 -5.50 15.38 -3.77
CA GLU A 140 -4.76 14.38 -4.53
C GLU A 140 -4.19 13.27 -3.65
N VAL A 141 -3.87 13.56 -2.38
CA VAL A 141 -3.44 12.54 -1.42
C VAL A 141 -4.64 11.72 -0.97
N ASP A 142 -5.77 12.36 -0.65
CA ASP A 142 -6.97 11.65 -0.22
C ASP A 142 -7.55 10.75 -1.32
N ASP A 143 -7.59 11.23 -2.56
CA ASP A 143 -7.98 10.49 -3.76
C ASP A 143 -7.03 9.32 -4.00
N PHE A 144 -5.71 9.54 -3.88
CA PHE A 144 -4.73 8.48 -4.04
C PHE A 144 -4.86 7.40 -2.95
N VAL A 145 -5.06 7.79 -1.68
CA VAL A 145 -5.31 6.85 -0.59
C VAL A 145 -6.58 6.05 -0.86
N GLU A 146 -7.68 6.68 -1.29
CA GLU A 146 -8.93 5.97 -1.60
C GLU A 146 -8.75 4.96 -2.73
N ALA A 147 -8.18 5.38 -3.86
CA ALA A 147 -7.94 4.53 -5.02
C ALA A 147 -7.04 3.32 -4.67
N THR A 148 -5.92 3.58 -4.00
CA THR A 148 -4.98 2.52 -3.61
C THR A 148 -5.51 1.64 -2.50
N SER A 149 -6.35 2.14 -1.60
CA SER A 149 -7.04 1.31 -0.59
C SER A 149 -7.99 0.31 -1.24
N SER A 150 -8.69 0.71 -2.31
CA SER A 150 -9.49 -0.22 -3.10
C SER A 150 -8.62 -1.21 -3.86
N GLN A 151 -7.53 -0.76 -4.49
CA GLN A 151 -6.63 -1.60 -5.28
C GLN A 151 -5.94 -2.67 -4.43
N TYR A 152 -5.48 -2.30 -3.24
CA TYR A 152 -4.71 -3.15 -2.33
C TYR A 152 -5.53 -3.72 -1.17
N TYR A 153 -6.86 -3.64 -1.25
CA TYR A 153 -7.79 -4.21 -0.27
C TYR A 153 -7.49 -3.76 1.18
N LEU A 154 -7.28 -2.46 1.39
CA LEU A 154 -7.08 -1.91 2.72
C LEU A 154 -8.42 -1.57 3.40
N ASP A 155 -8.56 -1.96 4.66
CA ASP A 155 -9.60 -1.49 5.57
C ASP A 155 -9.07 -0.30 6.38
N VAL A 156 -8.99 0.86 5.69
CA VAL A 156 -8.43 2.11 6.23
C VAL A 156 -9.43 2.80 7.15
N LYS A 157 -9.04 3.00 8.42
CA LYS A 157 -9.71 3.94 9.32
C LYS A 157 -9.01 5.30 9.31
N ARG A 158 -9.78 6.35 9.01
CA ARG A 158 -9.32 7.74 8.90
C ARG A 158 -9.63 8.52 10.18
N TYR A 159 -8.64 9.26 10.70
CA TYR A 159 -8.79 10.08 11.91
C TYR A 159 -8.31 11.51 11.68
N LEU A 160 -9.17 12.50 11.94
CA LEU A 160 -8.88 13.94 11.79
C LEU A 160 -8.54 14.57 13.15
N MET A 161 -7.45 14.11 13.75
CA MET A 161 -6.98 14.56 15.07
C MET A 161 -5.46 14.46 15.15
N SER A 162 -4.84 14.81 16.29
CA SER A 162 -3.40 14.65 16.43
C SER A 162 -2.99 13.19 16.27
N MET A 163 -1.73 12.95 15.87
CA MET A 163 -1.22 11.58 15.67
C MET A 163 -1.41 10.69 16.90
N LYS A 164 -1.14 11.25 18.09
CA LYS A 164 -1.27 10.52 19.36
C LYS A 164 -2.74 10.18 19.68
N GLU A 165 -3.64 11.13 19.53
CA GLU A 165 -5.08 10.91 19.78
C GLU A 165 -5.67 9.93 18.77
N GLY A 166 -5.31 10.07 17.49
CA GLY A 166 -5.84 9.23 16.41
C GLY A 166 -5.37 7.79 16.50
N LEU A 167 -4.11 7.56 16.91
CA LEU A 167 -3.63 6.22 17.21
C LEU A 167 -4.33 5.63 18.45
N GLY A 168 -4.62 6.45 19.46
CA GLY A 168 -5.39 6.01 20.62
C GLY A 168 -6.79 5.55 20.23
N ALA A 169 -7.52 6.39 19.48
CA ALA A 169 -8.84 6.06 18.95
C ALA A 169 -8.81 4.83 18.03
N TYR A 170 -7.74 4.67 17.23
CA TYR A 170 -7.58 3.48 16.38
C TYR A 170 -7.46 2.18 17.18
N LEU A 171 -6.70 2.19 18.28
CA LEU A 171 -6.56 1.00 19.13
C LEU A 171 -7.83 0.70 19.93
N GLU A 172 -8.62 1.72 20.31
CA GLU A 172 -9.97 1.50 20.88
C GLU A 172 -10.90 0.82 19.86
N ASP A 173 -10.80 1.25 18.60
CA ASP A 173 -11.56 0.72 17.47
C ASP A 173 -11.11 -0.68 17.01
N ARG A 174 -9.84 -1.03 17.27
CA ARG A 174 -9.19 -2.28 16.85
C ARG A 174 -8.35 -2.84 18.01
N PRO A 175 -9.00 -3.31 19.10
CA PRO A 175 -8.33 -3.66 20.36
C PRO A 175 -7.40 -4.87 20.28
N ASN A 176 -7.44 -5.63 19.18
CA ASN A 176 -6.54 -6.74 18.94
C ASN A 176 -5.17 -6.30 18.38
N VAL A 177 -5.06 -5.10 17.81
CA VAL A 177 -3.83 -4.61 17.20
C VAL A 177 -2.74 -4.43 18.27
N LYS A 178 -1.57 -5.01 18.01
CA LYS A 178 -0.38 -4.98 18.89
C LYS A 178 0.86 -4.46 18.17
N ALA A 179 0.86 -4.48 16.84
CA ALA A 179 1.97 -4.00 16.03
C ALA A 179 1.45 -3.19 14.83
N ILE A 180 2.11 -2.07 14.55
CA ILE A 180 1.80 -1.22 13.41
C ILE A 180 3.08 -1.02 12.59
N PHE A 181 3.01 -1.37 11.31
CA PHE A 181 4.05 -1.06 10.32
C PHE A 181 4.05 0.43 10.00
N VAL A 182 5.22 1.06 10.07
CA VAL A 182 5.40 2.52 9.87
C VAL A 182 6.51 2.77 8.85
N GLY A 183 6.23 3.61 7.87
CA GLY A 183 7.15 3.96 6.78
C GLY A 183 8.20 5.03 7.11
N THR A 184 8.66 5.10 8.36
CA THR A 184 9.69 6.08 8.78
C THR A 184 11.09 5.59 8.38
N ARG A 185 11.94 6.52 7.93
CA ARG A 185 13.36 6.31 7.59
C ARG A 185 14.29 7.03 8.58
N ARG A 186 15.56 6.64 8.67
CA ARG A 186 16.53 7.27 9.58
C ARG A 186 16.72 8.77 9.32
N THR A 187 16.55 9.18 8.07
CA THR A 187 16.67 10.56 7.60
C THR A 187 15.43 11.40 7.89
N ASP A 188 14.33 10.79 8.33
CA ASP A 188 13.13 11.51 8.76
C ASP A 188 13.31 12.16 10.14
N PRO A 189 12.52 13.22 10.45
CA PRO A 189 12.47 13.78 11.79
C PRO A 189 12.20 12.70 12.85
N HIS A 190 13.06 12.64 13.87
CA HIS A 190 13.03 11.65 14.96
C HIS A 190 13.35 10.20 14.56
N GLY A 191 13.79 9.95 13.32
CA GLY A 191 14.11 8.61 12.81
C GLY A 191 15.51 8.09 13.15
N GLU A 192 16.48 8.97 13.42
CA GLU A 192 17.92 8.66 13.50
C GLU A 192 18.25 7.44 14.39
N LYS A 193 17.59 7.33 15.54
CA LYS A 193 17.86 6.32 16.58
C LYS A 193 16.88 5.15 16.59
N LEU A 194 15.91 5.13 15.68
CA LEU A 194 14.94 4.04 15.61
C LEU A 194 15.62 2.75 15.13
N THR A 195 15.04 1.64 15.54
CA THR A 195 15.39 0.29 15.10
C THR A 195 14.24 -0.29 14.27
N HIS A 196 14.40 -1.52 13.78
CA HIS A 196 13.30 -2.19 13.08
C HIS A 196 12.07 -2.46 13.95
N PHE A 197 12.24 -2.53 15.28
CA PHE A 197 11.18 -2.84 16.24
C PHE A 197 11.33 -1.98 17.49
N ASP A 198 10.52 -0.95 17.60
CA ASP A 198 10.51 -0.08 18.78
C ASP A 198 9.12 -0.02 19.40
N PRO A 199 8.95 -0.33 20.69
CA PRO A 199 7.71 0.03 21.37
C PRO A 199 7.50 1.53 21.27
N THR A 200 6.25 1.95 21.29
CA THR A 200 5.90 3.37 21.43
C THR A 200 6.49 3.98 22.69
N ASP A 201 6.83 5.28 22.62
CA ASP A 201 7.42 5.99 23.76
C ASP A 201 6.42 6.16 24.90
N SER A 202 6.92 6.41 26.11
CA SER A 202 6.08 6.63 27.29
C SER A 202 5.03 7.73 27.04
N GLY A 203 3.78 7.42 27.39
CA GLY A 203 2.65 8.30 27.22
C GLY A 203 1.98 8.22 25.84
N TRP A 204 2.53 7.50 24.86
CA TRP A 204 1.81 7.15 23.62
C TRP A 204 0.94 5.90 23.84
N PRO A 205 -0.07 5.64 22.97
CA PRO A 205 -0.79 4.38 22.96
C PRO A 205 0.18 3.21 22.79
N ASP A 206 0.01 2.12 23.56
CA ASP A 206 0.97 1.02 23.64
C ASP A 206 0.85 0.06 22.45
N PHE A 207 1.85 0.06 21.57
CA PHE A 207 2.03 -0.92 20.50
C PHE A 207 3.48 -0.99 20.02
N MET A 208 3.81 -2.05 19.28
CA MET A 208 5.10 -2.20 18.60
C MET A 208 5.09 -1.44 17.28
N ARG A 209 6.00 -0.46 17.11
CA ARG A 209 6.28 0.14 15.80
C ARG A 209 7.24 -0.78 15.05
N VAL A 210 6.88 -1.12 13.82
CA VAL A 210 7.73 -1.94 12.93
C VAL A 210 8.18 -1.08 11.77
N HIS A 211 9.49 -0.93 11.56
CA HIS A 211 10.09 -0.05 10.55
C HIS A 211 10.94 -0.84 9.52
N PRO A 212 10.32 -1.56 8.56
CA PRO A 212 11.08 -2.32 7.57
C PRO A 212 11.92 -1.44 6.64
N VAL A 213 11.45 -0.23 6.35
CA VAL A 213 12.13 0.71 5.45
C VAL A 213 13.12 1.64 6.15
N ILE A 214 13.44 1.42 7.43
CA ILE A 214 14.15 2.41 8.25
C ILE A 214 15.49 2.86 7.66
N ASP A 215 16.22 1.96 7.01
CA ASP A 215 17.55 2.23 6.45
C ASP A 215 17.52 2.65 4.96
N TRP A 216 16.34 2.76 4.34
CA TRP A 216 16.24 3.13 2.92
C TRP A 216 16.60 4.59 2.68
N HIS A 217 17.25 4.85 1.54
CA HIS A 217 17.54 6.19 1.05
C HIS A 217 16.50 6.66 0.03
N TYR A 218 16.40 7.99 -0.15
CA TYR A 218 15.42 8.63 -1.02
C TYR A 218 15.45 8.08 -2.46
N ALA A 219 16.65 7.97 -3.03
CA ALA A 219 16.85 7.43 -4.37
C ALA A 219 16.41 5.96 -4.48
N GLU A 220 16.54 5.17 -3.41
CA GLU A 220 16.15 3.76 -3.37
C GLU A 220 14.63 3.61 -3.35
N ILE A 221 13.92 4.45 -2.59
CA ILE A 221 12.45 4.49 -2.58
C ILE A 221 11.91 4.72 -4.00
N TRP A 222 12.46 5.73 -4.70
CA TRP A 222 12.03 5.99 -6.06
C TRP A 222 12.48 4.94 -7.06
N ALA A 223 13.69 4.42 -6.94
CA ALA A 223 14.16 3.35 -7.80
C ALA A 223 13.26 2.12 -7.69
N PHE A 224 12.83 1.73 -6.50
CA PHE A 224 11.87 0.64 -6.31
C PHE A 224 10.51 0.94 -6.95
N ILE A 225 9.91 2.09 -6.65
CA ILE A 225 8.60 2.49 -7.18
C ILE A 225 8.62 2.51 -8.71
N ARG A 226 9.66 3.12 -9.31
CA ARG A 226 9.78 3.30 -10.75
C ARG A 226 10.16 2.01 -11.47
N HIS A 227 11.05 1.20 -10.91
CA HIS A 227 11.45 -0.08 -11.52
C HIS A 227 10.28 -1.05 -11.57
N LEU A 228 9.49 -1.12 -10.50
CA LEU A 228 8.33 -1.97 -10.46
C LEU A 228 7.12 -1.38 -11.18
N ASP A 229 7.12 -0.13 -11.64
CA ASP A 229 5.95 0.54 -12.21
C ASP A 229 4.74 0.56 -11.24
N ILE A 230 5.01 1.02 -10.01
CA ILE A 230 3.99 1.19 -8.98
C ILE A 230 3.38 2.60 -9.12
N PRO A 231 2.04 2.74 -9.26
CA PRO A 231 1.40 4.05 -9.26
C PRO A 231 1.62 4.79 -7.93
N TYR A 232 1.95 6.07 -8.00
CA TYR A 232 2.20 6.94 -6.83
C TYR A 232 1.38 8.24 -6.91
N CYS A 233 1.29 8.97 -5.80
CA CYS A 233 0.52 10.21 -5.72
C CYS A 233 1.01 11.25 -6.78
N PRO A 234 0.11 11.85 -7.58
CA PRO A 234 0.51 12.71 -8.70
C PRO A 234 1.20 14.01 -8.28
N LEU A 235 1.13 14.41 -7.01
CA LEU A 235 1.89 15.55 -6.50
C LEU A 235 3.40 15.34 -6.66
N TYR A 236 3.87 14.09 -6.62
CA TYR A 236 5.29 13.80 -6.83
C TYR A 236 5.75 14.16 -8.25
N ASP A 237 4.89 14.07 -9.28
CA ASP A 237 5.23 14.53 -10.63
C ASP A 237 5.27 16.07 -10.74
N GLN A 238 4.65 16.77 -9.79
CA GLN A 238 4.62 18.23 -9.69
C GLN A 238 5.78 18.80 -8.85
N GLY A 239 6.76 17.96 -8.52
CA GLY A 239 7.98 18.36 -7.80
C GLY A 239 7.87 18.39 -6.29
N TYR A 240 6.76 17.92 -5.71
CA TYR A 240 6.68 17.70 -4.27
C TYR A 240 7.53 16.49 -3.88
N THR A 241 8.43 16.60 -2.92
CA THR A 241 9.35 15.50 -2.53
C THR A 241 9.01 14.91 -1.16
N SER A 242 8.31 15.68 -0.33
CA SER A 242 7.77 15.29 0.97
C SER A 242 6.35 15.84 1.09
N LEU A 243 5.39 15.01 1.52
CA LEU A 243 3.99 15.41 1.61
C LEU A 243 3.59 15.68 3.07
N GLY A 244 3.02 16.86 3.31
CA GLY A 244 2.39 17.28 4.55
C GLY A 244 0.95 17.73 4.30
N GLY A 245 0.56 18.84 4.91
CA GLY A 245 -0.65 19.57 4.53
C GLY A 245 -0.40 20.62 3.45
N THR A 246 -1.48 21.13 2.87
CA THR A 246 -1.47 22.19 1.85
C THR A 246 -0.91 23.53 2.36
N GLN A 247 -0.81 23.71 3.68
CA GLN A 247 -0.32 24.94 4.31
C GLN A 247 1.15 24.89 4.74
N ASP A 248 1.80 23.72 4.76
CA ASP A 248 3.18 23.55 5.23
C ASP A 248 4.07 22.85 4.18
N THR A 249 3.56 22.68 2.96
CA THR A 249 4.18 21.87 1.92
C THR A 249 4.15 22.57 0.57
N HIS A 250 5.32 22.69 -0.04
CA HIS A 250 5.58 23.30 -1.34
C HIS A 250 6.39 22.36 -2.23
N PRO A 251 6.35 22.52 -3.57
CA PRO A 251 7.29 21.84 -4.45
C PRO A 251 8.74 22.14 -4.07
N ASN A 252 9.61 21.15 -4.24
CA ASN A 252 11.00 21.25 -3.83
C ASN A 252 11.75 22.29 -4.68
N PRO A 253 12.41 23.28 -4.08
CA PRO A 253 13.13 24.30 -4.82
C PRO A 253 14.25 23.75 -5.72
N GLN A 254 14.87 22.61 -5.38
CA GLN A 254 15.92 21.96 -6.20
C GLN A 254 15.39 21.35 -7.50
N LEU A 255 14.07 21.18 -7.60
CA LEU A 255 13.41 20.63 -8.78
C LEU A 255 12.85 21.73 -9.68
N LYS A 256 13.01 23.02 -9.34
CA LYS A 256 12.52 24.11 -10.18
C LYS A 256 13.21 24.11 -11.55
N LYS A 257 12.44 24.16 -12.63
CA LYS A 257 12.98 24.26 -14.00
C LYS A 257 13.44 25.69 -14.30
N GLU A 258 14.60 25.82 -14.92
CA GLU A 258 15.12 27.10 -15.39
C GLU A 258 14.42 27.55 -16.68
N GLY A 259 14.12 28.84 -16.81
CA GLY A 259 13.77 29.46 -18.10
C GLY A 259 12.29 29.45 -18.51
N GLU A 260 11.36 28.91 -17.71
CA GLU A 260 9.92 28.97 -18.01
C GLU A 260 9.24 30.15 -17.29
N SER A 261 8.34 30.86 -17.99
CA SER A 261 7.54 31.99 -17.47
C SER A 261 6.41 31.55 -16.51
N GLY A 262 6.71 30.55 -15.68
CA GLY A 262 5.86 29.94 -14.66
C GLY A 262 6.71 29.03 -13.77
N ALA A 263 6.32 28.83 -12.51
CA ALA A 263 7.02 27.91 -11.62
C ALA A 263 6.69 26.46 -12.00
N SER A 264 7.44 25.91 -12.94
CA SER A 264 7.38 24.50 -13.36
C SER A 264 8.46 23.72 -12.64
N PHE A 265 8.14 22.49 -12.22
CA PHE A 265 9.05 21.65 -11.45
C PHE A 265 9.29 20.32 -12.19
N ARG A 266 10.48 19.76 -11.98
CA ARG A 266 10.85 18.39 -12.33
C ARG A 266 10.20 17.44 -11.32
N PRO A 267 9.91 16.19 -11.71
CA PRO A 267 9.29 15.21 -10.82
C PRO A 267 10.23 14.81 -9.67
N ALA A 268 9.63 14.36 -8.57
CA ALA A 268 10.29 14.06 -7.30
C ALA A 268 11.43 13.03 -7.42
N TYR A 269 11.27 12.03 -8.28
CA TYR A 269 12.28 10.99 -8.51
C TYR A 269 13.55 11.49 -9.22
N GLU A 270 13.63 12.77 -9.61
CA GLU A 270 14.87 13.39 -10.08
C GLU A 270 15.69 14.04 -8.96
N LEU A 271 15.20 14.05 -7.71
CA LEU A 271 15.99 14.41 -6.53
C LEU A 271 16.79 13.18 -6.06
N THR A 272 18.05 13.36 -5.67
CA THR A 272 18.93 12.26 -5.23
C THR A 272 19.31 12.33 -3.75
N GLU A 273 19.47 13.53 -3.21
CA GLU A 273 19.99 13.73 -1.85
C GLU A 273 18.88 13.67 -0.78
N ASP A 274 19.09 12.87 0.26
CA ASP A 274 18.11 12.69 1.36
C ASP A 274 17.89 14.00 2.16
N ASP A 275 18.94 14.78 2.40
CA ASP A 275 18.87 16.01 3.19
C ASP A 275 18.10 17.13 2.46
N GLU A 276 17.96 17.01 1.15
CA GLU A 276 17.20 17.94 0.31
C GLU A 276 15.71 17.61 0.25
N GLU A 277 15.29 16.40 0.65
CA GLU A 277 13.91 15.92 0.50
C GLU A 277 12.87 16.87 1.11
N ARG A 278 13.21 17.49 2.24
CA ARG A 278 12.28 18.30 3.04
C ARG A 278 12.46 19.80 2.81
N LEU A 279 13.23 20.23 1.81
CA LEU A 279 13.42 21.65 1.50
C LEU A 279 12.13 22.38 1.10
N GLY A 280 11.11 21.65 0.65
CA GLY A 280 9.77 22.17 0.39
C GLY A 280 8.84 22.21 1.60
N ARG A 281 9.33 21.92 2.82
CA ARG A 281 8.52 21.97 4.06
C ARG A 281 8.81 23.24 4.83
N ASP A 282 7.77 23.86 5.38
CA ASP A 282 7.92 24.98 6.30
C ASP A 282 8.65 24.54 7.58
N ARG A 283 9.44 25.46 8.16
CA ARG A 283 10.22 25.23 9.38
C ARG A 283 9.43 25.54 10.64
#